data_AF-A0A7W0NJW8-F1
#
_entry.id   AF-A0A7W0NJW8-F1
#
_cell.length_a   1.000
_cell.length_b   1.000
_cell.length_c   1.000
_cell.angle_alpha   90.00
_cell.angle_beta   90.00
_cell.angle_gamma   90.00
#
_symmetry.space_group_name_H-M   'P 1'
#
loop_
_entity.id
_entity.type
_entity.pdbx_description
1 polymer ?
#
loop_
_entity_poly.entity_id
_entity_poly.type
_entity_poly.pdbx_seq_one_letter_code
_entity_poly.pdbx_strand_id
1 'polypeptide(L)'
;MSPPLAVAAPPSAPGAEQRRVVIRLLDGETILVGMTPMLERASSVARAWIARLNVPDGEWPQIGDRFVRPEAIVSVDVLRWS
;
A
#
# COMPACT_ATOMS: atom_id res chain seq x y z
N MET A 1 -33.40 -26.62 19.11
CA MET A 1 -32.01 -26.45 18.61
C MET A 1 -31.78 -24.97 18.45
N SER A 2 -30.98 -24.35 19.32
CA SER A 2 -30.60 -22.94 19.17
C SER A 2 -29.61 -22.81 18.00
N PRO A 3 -29.72 -21.80 17.13
CA PRO A 3 -28.70 -21.54 16.12
C PRO A 3 -27.39 -21.10 16.82
N PRO A 4 -26.21 -21.43 16.27
CA PRO A 4 -24.96 -20.92 16.79
C PRO A 4 -24.94 -19.40 16.62
N LEU A 5 -24.66 -18.68 17.71
CA LEU A 5 -24.36 -17.26 17.67
C LEU A 5 -23.20 -17.06 16.69
N ALA A 6 -23.49 -16.46 15.54
CA ALA A 6 -22.45 -15.97 14.65
C ALA A 6 -21.56 -15.05 15.48
N VAL A 7 -20.29 -15.43 15.65
CA VAL A 7 -19.30 -14.57 16.29
C VAL A 7 -19.11 -13.40 15.33
N ALA A 8 -19.86 -12.32 15.56
CA ALA A 8 -19.65 -11.07 14.87
C ALA A 8 -18.20 -10.66 15.19
N ALA A 9 -17.35 -10.64 14.16
CA ALA A 9 -16.02 -10.06 14.28
C ALA A 9 -16.18 -8.66 14.87
N PRO A 10 -15.37 -8.27 15.88
CA PRO A 10 -15.53 -6.97 16.50
C PRO A 10 -15.47 -5.90 15.41
N PRO A 11 -16.36 -4.90 15.43
CA PRO A 11 -16.27 -3.79 14.50
C PRO A 11 -14.88 -3.16 14.68
N SER A 12 -14.08 -3.15 13.61
CA SER A 12 -12.79 -2.46 13.58
C SER A 12 -12.98 -1.08 14.21
N ALA A 13 -12.34 -0.84 15.35
CA ALA A 13 -12.57 0.38 16.13
C ALA A 13 -12.37 1.62 15.23
N PRO A 14 -13.33 2.56 15.20
CA PRO A 14 -13.14 3.82 14.50
C PRO A 14 -12.01 4.58 15.20
N GLY A 15 -10.82 4.57 14.60
CA GLY A 15 -9.60 5.14 15.18
C GLY A 15 -8.33 4.31 15.03
N ALA A 16 -8.38 3.10 14.46
CA ALA A 16 -7.15 2.39 14.09
C ALA A 16 -6.39 3.21 13.04
N GLU A 17 -5.30 3.88 13.44
CA GLU A 17 -4.44 4.71 12.59
C GLU A 17 -4.08 3.96 11.31
N GLN A 18 -4.82 4.24 10.23
CA GLN A 18 -4.64 3.56 8.98
C GLN A 18 -3.42 4.15 8.29
N ARG A 19 -2.51 3.32 7.82
CA ARG A 19 -1.35 3.75 7.07
C ARG A 19 -1.51 3.37 5.61
N ARG A 20 -1.22 4.32 4.73
CA ARG A 20 -1.22 4.13 3.29
C ARG A 20 0.22 4.10 2.81
N VAL A 21 0.51 3.17 1.92
CA VAL A 21 1.75 3.16 1.16
C VAL A 21 1.43 3.70 -0.21
N VAL A 22 2.06 4.80 -0.60
CA VAL A 22 1.84 5.45 -1.88
C VAL A 22 3.15 5.56 -2.65
N ILE A 23 3.09 5.44 -3.97
CA ILE A 23 4.19 5.74 -4.87
C ILE A 23 3.93 7.12 -5.46
N ARG A 24 4.85 8.05 -5.27
CA ARG A 24 4.76 9.40 -5.82
C ARG A 24 5.51 9.47 -7.14
N LEU A 25 4.86 10.05 -8.14
CA LEU A 25 5.41 10.29 -9.47
C LEU A 25 5.93 11.73 -9.61
N LEU A 26 6.77 11.97 -10.62
CA LEU A 26 7.36 13.28 -10.93
C LEU A 26 6.32 14.36 -11.22
N ASP A 27 5.18 13.99 -11.81
CA ASP A 27 4.08 14.90 -12.10
C ASP A 27 3.25 15.29 -10.86
N GLY A 28 3.55 14.69 -9.71
CA GLY A 28 2.85 14.93 -8.45
C GLY A 28 1.71 13.94 -8.16
N GLU A 29 1.34 13.08 -9.10
CA GLU A 29 0.39 11.99 -8.87
C GLU A 29 0.92 11.01 -7.81
N THR A 30 0.00 10.47 -7.01
CA THR A 30 0.30 9.42 -6.03
C THR A 30 -0.55 8.19 -6.28
N ILE A 31 0.09 7.03 -6.43
CA ILE A 31 -0.57 5.75 -6.63
C ILE A 31 -0.61 4.99 -5.30
N LEU A 32 -1.80 4.63 -4.84
CA LEU A 32 -1.98 3.82 -3.63
C LEU A 32 -1.61 2.35 -3.93
N VAL A 33 -0.66 1.81 -3.17
CA VAL A 33 -0.16 0.45 -3.38
C VAL A 33 -0.27 -0.46 -2.15
N GLY A 34 -0.75 0.08 -1.03
CA GLY A 34 -1.04 -0.70 0.15
C GLY A 34 -1.74 0.11 1.23
N MET A 35 -2.54 -0.58 2.05
CA MET A 35 -3.18 -0.03 3.24
C MET A 35 -3.09 -1.01 4.39
N THR A 36 -2.70 -0.51 5.56
CA THR A 36 -2.61 -1.34 6.76
C THR A 36 -2.64 -0.49 8.03
N PRO A 37 -3.25 -0.96 9.13
CA PRO A 37 -3.24 -0.23 10.39
C PRO A 37 -1.87 -0.25 11.11
N MET A 38 -0.86 -0.95 10.59
CA MET A 38 0.43 -1.16 11.28
C MET A 38 1.62 -0.58 10.50
N LEU A 39 2.51 0.16 11.19
CA LEU A 39 3.68 0.79 10.58
C LEU A 39 4.62 -0.24 9.98
N GLU A 40 4.97 -1.26 10.77
CA GLU A 40 5.89 -2.32 10.35
C GLU A 40 5.38 -3.03 9.08
N ARG A 41 4.07 -3.28 9.00
CA ARG A 41 3.44 -3.85 7.80
C ARG A 41 3.53 -2.89 6.62
N ALA A 42 3.25 -1.60 6.83
CA ALA A 42 3.32 -0.59 5.77
C ALA A 42 4.77 -0.43 5.25
N SER A 43 5.75 -0.38 6.15
CA SER A 43 7.17 -0.34 5.80
C SER A 43 7.63 -1.60 5.06
N SER A 44 7.12 -2.77 5.44
CA SER A 44 7.40 -4.02 4.71
C SER A 44 6.83 -3.99 3.29
N VAL A 45 5.60 -3.48 3.12
CA VAL A 45 4.98 -3.29 1.80
C VAL A 45 5.80 -2.29 0.97
N ALA A 46 6.20 -1.15 1.55
CA ALA A 46 7.02 -0.16 0.86
C ALA A 46 8.36 -0.75 0.38
N ARG A 47 9.06 -1.52 1.24
CA ARG A 47 10.31 -2.20 0.88
C ARG A 47 10.12 -3.22 -0.24
N ALA A 48 9.03 -3.99 -0.22
CA ALA A 48 8.72 -4.94 -1.28
C ALA A 48 8.50 -4.23 -2.63
N TRP A 49 7.82 -3.08 -2.63
CA TRP A 49 7.67 -2.25 -3.82
C TRP A 49 9.02 -1.69 -4.29
N ILE A 50 9.84 -1.12 -3.41
CA ILE A 50 11.17 -0.62 -3.76
C ILE A 50 12.02 -1.71 -4.42
N ALA A 51 12.02 -2.94 -3.87
CA ALA A 51 12.73 -4.06 -4.45
C ALA A 51 12.22 -4.41 -5.85
N ARG A 52 10.90 -4.45 -6.06
CA ARG A 52 10.27 -4.72 -7.35
C ARG A 52 10.58 -3.64 -8.40
N LEU A 53 10.59 -2.37 -8.00
CA LEU A 53 10.84 -1.23 -8.89
C LEU A 53 12.31 -1.15 -9.35
N ASN A 54 13.24 -1.69 -8.55
CA ASN A 54 14.67 -1.69 -8.84
C ASN A 54 15.12 -2.85 -9.74
N VAL A 55 14.23 -3.75 -10.16
CA VAL A 55 14.61 -4.88 -11.02
C VAL A 55 14.81 -4.38 -12.46
N PRO A 56 16.02 -4.52 -13.05
CA PRO A 56 16.29 -4.12 -14.42
C PRO A 56 15.86 -5.23 -15.40
N ASP A 57 14.56 -5.49 -15.48
CA ASP A 57 14.00 -6.55 -16.36
C ASP A 57 13.64 -6.05 -17.77
N GLY A 58 13.89 -4.76 -18.07
CA GLY A 58 13.54 -4.13 -19.34
C GLY A 58 12.04 -3.87 -19.54
N GLU A 59 11.18 -4.51 -18.75
CA GLU A 59 9.76 -4.22 -18.64
C GLU A 59 9.49 -3.19 -17.54
N TRP A 60 8.53 -2.30 -17.79
CA TRP A 60 8.12 -1.34 -16.77
C TRP A 60 7.28 -2.03 -15.69
N PRO A 61 7.48 -1.69 -14.40
CA PRO A 61 6.66 -2.24 -13.35
C PRO A 61 5.19 -1.83 -13.54
N GLN A 62 4.31 -2.81 -13.51
CA GLN A 62 2.88 -2.57 -13.41
C GLN A 62 2.50 -2.25 -11.96
N ILE A 63 1.89 -1.08 -11.75
CA ILE A 63 1.40 -0.58 -10.47
C ILE A 63 -0.12 -0.34 -10.63
N GLY A 64 -0.93 -1.19 -9.99
CA GLY A 64 -2.36 -1.25 -10.29
C GLY A 64 -2.61 -1.63 -11.75
N ASP A 65 -3.33 -0.79 -12.47
CA ASP A 65 -3.67 -0.99 -13.89
C ASP A 65 -2.74 -0.25 -14.87
N ARG A 66 -1.62 0.33 -14.38
CA ARG A 66 -0.71 1.15 -15.19
C ARG A 66 0.71 0.62 -15.16
N PHE A 67 1.39 0.71 -16.29
CA PHE A 67 2.84 0.49 -16.39
C PHE A 67 3.55 1.82 -16.16
N VAL A 68 4.44 1.87 -15.17
CA VAL A 68 5.09 3.11 -14.74
C VAL A 68 6.59 3.01 -14.97
N ARG A 69 7.18 4.01 -15.63
CA ARG A 69 8.63 4.09 -15.78
C ARG A 69 9.28 4.27 -14.40
N PRO A 70 10.30 3.48 -14.04
CA PRO A 70 11.01 3.65 -12.77
C PRO A 70 11.59 5.07 -12.59
N GLU A 71 12.07 5.70 -13.68
CA GLU A 71 12.59 7.08 -13.67
C GLU A 71 11.53 8.14 -13.32
N ALA A 72 10.24 7.82 -13.49
CA ALA A 72 9.14 8.72 -13.15
C ALA A 72 8.80 8.67 -11.66
N ILE A 73 9.37 7.75 -10.90
CA ILE A 73 9.07 7.55 -9.48
C ILE A 73 10.01 8.42 -8.65
N VAL A 74 9.42 9.26 -7.79
CA VAL A 74 10.14 10.13 -6.86
C VAL A 74 10.37 9.44 -5.52
N SER A 75 9.33 8.83 -4.97
CA SER A 75 9.38 8.23 -3.63
C SER A 75 8.32 7.16 -3.44
N VAL A 76 8.56 6.29 -2.45
CA VAL A 76 7.55 5.40 -1.87
C VAL A 76 7.30 5.87 -0.44
N ASP A 77 6.15 6.50 -0.21
CA ASP A 77 5.81 7.14 1.05
C ASP A 77 4.89 6.27 1.91
N VAL A 78 5.12 6.27 3.22
CA VAL A 78 4.22 5.67 4.21
C VAL A 78 3.52 6.80 4.95
N LEU A 79 2.27 7.05 4.59
CA LEU A 79 1.44 8.14 5.12
C LEU A 79 0.50 7.62 6.20
N ARG A 80 0.30 8.40 7.26
CA ARG A 80 -0.80 8.17 8.22
C ARG A 80 -2.08 8.78 7.65
N TRP A 81 -3.20 8.10 7.87
CA TRP A 81 -4.54 8.63 7.63
C TRP A 81 -4.84 9.63 8.75
N SER A 82 -4.76 10.92 8.46
CA SER A 82 -5.25 11.98 9.35
C SER A 82 -6.76 12.08 9.29
#